data_AF-L1MEA9-F1
#
_entry.id   AF-L1MEA9-F1
#
_cell.length_a   1.000
_cell.length_b   1.000
_cell.length_c   1.000
_cell.angle_alpha   90.00
_cell.angle_beta   90.00
_cell.angle_gamma   90.00
#
_symmetry.space_group_name_H-M   'P 1'
#
loop_
_entity.id
_entity.type
_entity.pdbx_description
1 polymer ?
#
loop_
_entity_poly.entity_id
_entity_poly.type
_entity_poly.pdbx_seq_one_letter_code
_entity_poly.pdbx_strand_id
1 'polypeptide(L)'
;MMKNSPTIKQFYFEWEGLRVFGAIDITDVPKELEVKFTSPHPAGDVALRMNAFGCKFAHVDGKLSDRIRLVHGDVNPNFKPGDENYARIPIHGISEKSSILIYNEYLVGSRGIVKNVEFESFTGNSGMLLQRDGDLISFQCNSWKPVDRKKFEDMQGVIKLIY
;
A
#
# COMPACT_ATOMS: atom_id res chain seq x y z
N MET A 1 0.18 -17.08 29.70
CA MET A 1 -0.97 -16.56 28.93
C MET A 1 -0.47 -16.32 27.52
N MET A 2 -0.81 -17.22 26.57
CA MET A 2 -0.35 -17.10 25.19
C MET A 2 -1.02 -15.86 24.58
N LYS A 3 -0.25 -14.86 24.16
CA LYS A 3 -0.77 -13.80 23.31
C LYS A 3 -1.18 -14.48 22.00
N ASN A 4 -2.47 -14.48 21.69
CA ASN A 4 -2.94 -14.91 20.38
C ASN A 4 -2.23 -14.01 19.36
N SER A 5 -1.35 -14.59 18.54
CA SER A 5 -0.75 -13.86 17.44
C SER A 5 -1.87 -13.41 16.50
N PRO A 6 -1.76 -12.21 15.93
CA PRO A 6 -2.76 -11.71 15.00
C PRO A 6 -2.84 -12.64 13.81
N THR A 7 -4.04 -13.13 13.52
CA THR A 7 -4.26 -14.03 12.39
C THR A 7 -4.57 -13.16 11.17
N ILE A 8 -3.68 -13.12 10.18
CA ILE A 8 -4.09 -12.60 8.87
C ILE A 8 -5.11 -13.59 8.30
N LYS A 9 -6.37 -13.19 8.21
CA LYS A 9 -7.31 -13.85 7.30
C LYS A 9 -7.19 -13.13 5.96
N GLN A 10 -6.29 -13.63 5.11
CA GLN A 10 -6.20 -13.21 3.72
C GLN A 10 -7.58 -13.45 3.07
N PHE A 11 -8.18 -12.46 2.42
CA PHE A 11 -9.29 -12.71 1.51
C PHE A 11 -8.71 -13.16 0.17
N TYR A 12 -8.93 -14.43 -0.14
CA TYR A 12 -8.39 -15.15 -1.28
C TYR A 12 -9.39 -15.14 -2.44
N PHE A 13 -8.94 -14.81 -3.65
CA PHE A 13 -9.53 -15.32 -4.88
C PHE A 13 -8.43 -16.01 -5.67
N GLU A 14 -8.60 -17.31 -5.91
CA GLU A 14 -7.61 -18.18 -6.53
C GLU A 14 -7.93 -18.37 -8.01
N TRP A 15 -6.99 -17.96 -8.88
CA TRP A 15 -6.97 -18.42 -10.26
C TRP A 15 -5.52 -18.69 -10.65
N GLU A 16 -5.22 -19.94 -11.01
CA GLU A 16 -3.93 -20.38 -11.56
C GLU A 16 -2.66 -19.97 -10.79
N GLY A 17 -2.71 -19.99 -9.44
CA GLY A 17 -1.51 -19.97 -8.61
C GLY A 17 -0.76 -18.63 -8.50
N LEU A 18 -1.33 -17.51 -8.97
CA LEU A 18 -0.77 -16.16 -8.79
C LEU A 18 -1.79 -15.23 -8.09
N ARG A 19 -1.40 -14.67 -6.93
CA ARG A 19 -2.24 -13.89 -5.99
C ARG A 19 -2.05 -12.39 -6.21
N VAL A 20 -3.11 -11.59 -6.27
CA VAL A 20 -2.98 -10.25 -6.90
C VAL A 20 -3.87 -9.12 -6.32
N PHE A 21 -3.92 -8.94 -5.00
CA PHE A 21 -4.11 -7.66 -4.30
C PHE A 21 -3.98 -7.89 -2.78
N GLY A 22 -3.61 -6.85 -2.02
CA GLY A 22 -3.28 -6.97 -0.60
C GLY A 22 -4.40 -6.50 0.33
N ALA A 23 -4.96 -7.41 1.13
CA ALA A 23 -5.84 -7.07 2.24
C ALA A 23 -5.15 -7.43 3.56
N ILE A 24 -5.08 -6.47 4.49
CA ILE A 24 -4.66 -6.73 5.87
C ILE A 24 -5.92 -6.70 6.72
N ASP A 25 -6.38 -7.89 7.13
CA ASP A 25 -7.30 -8.01 8.24
C ASP A 25 -6.50 -7.87 9.55
N ILE A 26 -6.97 -6.97 10.41
CA ILE A 26 -6.20 -6.50 11.54
C ILE A 26 -6.85 -7.01 12.83
N THR A 27 -6.43 -8.20 13.27
CA THR A 27 -6.92 -8.79 14.52
C THR A 27 -6.25 -8.24 15.76
N ASP A 28 -5.02 -7.72 15.64
CA ASP A 28 -4.34 -6.96 16.69
C ASP A 28 -4.38 -5.50 16.28
N VAL A 29 -4.70 -4.58 17.18
CA VAL A 29 -5.09 -3.20 16.86
C VAL A 29 -3.88 -2.24 16.84
N PRO A 30 -3.14 -2.03 15.72
CA PRO A 30 -2.03 -1.10 15.66
C PRO A 30 -2.53 0.34 15.80
N LYS A 31 -1.78 1.16 16.52
CA LYS A 31 -2.01 2.59 16.60
C LYS A 31 -1.47 3.35 15.39
N GLU A 32 -0.48 2.79 14.71
CA GLU A 32 0.21 3.46 13.60
C GLU A 32 0.78 2.46 12.59
N LEU A 33 0.88 2.90 11.34
CA LEU A 33 1.63 2.23 10.28
C LEU A 33 2.90 3.04 9.97
N GLU A 34 4.05 2.39 9.98
CA GLU A 34 5.28 2.93 9.39
C GLU A 34 5.49 2.27 8.04
N VAL A 35 5.43 3.06 6.97
CA VAL A 35 5.49 2.60 5.58
C VAL A 35 6.78 3.09 4.94
N LYS A 36 7.51 2.16 4.34
CA LYS A 36 8.76 2.41 3.60
C LYS A 36 8.70 1.76 2.24
N PHE A 37 9.03 2.47 1.17
CA PHE A 37 9.03 1.87 -0.16
C PHE A 37 9.93 2.56 -1.17
N THR A 38 10.28 1.84 -2.22
CA THR A 38 11.06 2.33 -3.37
C THR A 38 10.33 1.99 -4.66
N SER A 39 10.61 2.76 -5.70
CA SER A 39 10.13 2.51 -7.05
C SER A 39 11.20 2.92 -8.07
N PRO A 40 11.37 2.18 -9.17
CA PRO A 40 12.18 2.62 -10.31
C PRO A 40 11.47 3.67 -11.18
N HIS A 41 10.18 3.94 -10.94
CA HIS A 41 9.43 4.96 -11.68
C HIS A 41 9.82 6.37 -11.25
N PRO A 42 9.64 7.38 -12.12
CA PRO A 42 9.79 8.77 -11.73
C PRO A 42 8.89 9.16 -10.55
N ALA A 43 9.33 10.13 -9.75
CA ALA A 43 8.49 10.76 -8.73
C ALA A 43 7.16 11.23 -9.34
N GLY A 44 6.06 10.96 -8.64
CA GLY A 44 4.70 11.26 -9.07
C GLY A 44 4.01 10.18 -9.92
N ASP A 45 4.73 9.18 -10.46
CA ASP A 45 4.14 8.23 -11.41
C ASP A 45 3.47 7.02 -10.78
N VAL A 46 3.80 6.71 -9.52
CA VAL A 46 3.18 5.60 -8.79
C VAL A 46 2.81 6.01 -7.38
N ALA A 47 1.80 5.35 -6.83
CA ALA A 47 1.36 5.59 -5.46
C ALA A 47 0.90 4.31 -4.77
N LEU A 48 1.04 4.28 -3.45
CA LEU A 48 0.42 3.28 -2.60
C LEU A 48 -0.88 3.85 -2.04
N ARG A 49 -2.03 3.30 -2.42
CA ARG A 49 -3.33 3.68 -1.85
C ARG A 49 -3.72 2.70 -0.76
N MET A 50 -4.16 3.23 0.38
CA MET A 50 -4.74 2.44 1.46
C MET A 50 -6.18 2.88 1.71
N ASN A 51 -7.10 1.92 1.81
CA ASN A 51 -8.48 2.14 2.21
C ASN A 51 -8.74 1.43 3.54
N ALA A 52 -9.23 2.15 4.53
CA ALA A 52 -9.60 1.68 5.85
C ALA A 52 -11.10 1.38 5.93
N PHE A 53 -11.44 0.25 6.53
CA PHE A 53 -12.81 -0.16 6.85
C PHE A 53 -12.91 -0.34 8.35
N GLY A 54 -13.88 0.34 8.97
CA GLY A 54 -14.05 0.31 10.42
C GLY A 54 -12.92 0.98 11.20
N CYS A 55 -12.08 1.81 10.56
CA CYS A 55 -11.09 2.69 11.18
C CYS A 55 -10.82 3.90 10.28
N LYS A 56 -9.97 4.84 10.72
CA LYS A 56 -9.57 6.02 9.93
C LYS A 56 -8.08 6.29 10.02
N PHE A 57 -7.48 6.78 8.94
CA PHE A 57 -6.13 7.34 8.93
C PHE A 57 -6.15 8.80 9.35
N ALA A 58 -5.18 9.20 10.17
CA ALA A 58 -4.87 10.62 10.39
C ALA A 58 -3.87 11.11 9.35
N HIS A 59 -4.23 12.21 8.69
CA HIS A 59 -3.34 12.95 7.79
C HIS A 59 -2.44 13.91 8.58
N VAL A 60 -1.42 14.44 7.91
CA VAL A 60 -0.47 15.41 8.50
C VAL A 60 -1.20 16.67 9.01
N ASP A 61 -2.30 17.05 8.37
CA ASP A 61 -3.13 18.19 8.79
C ASP A 61 -4.13 17.85 9.92
N GLY A 62 -4.04 16.63 10.48
CA GLY A 62 -4.90 16.13 11.54
C GLY A 62 -6.29 15.67 11.06
N LYS A 63 -6.62 15.81 9.77
CA LYS A 63 -7.90 15.30 9.26
C LYS A 63 -7.93 13.78 9.29
N LEU A 64 -9.10 13.24 9.60
CA LEU A 64 -9.35 11.80 9.58
C LEU A 64 -10.06 11.41 8.29
N SER A 65 -9.60 10.33 7.66
CA SER A 65 -10.21 9.79 6.44
C SER A 65 -10.17 8.28 6.42
N ASP A 66 -11.01 7.67 5.61
CA ASP A 66 -10.97 6.25 5.28
C ASP A 66 -9.95 5.93 4.19
N ARG A 67 -9.28 6.93 3.60
CA ARG A 67 -8.33 6.72 2.49
C ARG A 67 -7.10 7.61 2.61
N ILE A 68 -5.94 7.01 2.43
CA ILE A 68 -4.68 7.72 2.24
C ILE A 68 -3.97 7.24 0.99
N ARG A 69 -3.24 8.14 0.33
CA ARG A 69 -2.43 7.85 -0.85
C ARG A 69 -1.01 8.35 -0.60
N LEU A 70 -0.05 7.47 -0.75
CA LEU A 70 1.37 7.75 -0.61
C LEU A 70 1.99 7.79 -2.02
N VAL A 71 2.15 8.99 -2.56
CA VAL A 71 2.72 9.17 -3.91
C VAL A 71 4.23 9.08 -3.84
N HIS A 72 4.83 8.30 -4.75
CA HIS A 72 6.28 8.15 -4.85
C HIS A 72 6.94 9.51 -5.08
N GLY A 73 7.90 9.87 -4.23
CA GLY A 73 8.62 11.13 -4.27
C GLY A 73 7.98 12.28 -3.51
N ASP A 74 6.68 12.21 -3.19
CA ASP A 74 5.97 13.29 -2.48
C ASP A 74 5.88 13.07 -0.98
N VAL A 75 6.06 11.83 -0.52
CA VAL A 75 6.00 11.48 0.92
C VAL A 75 7.28 11.89 1.68
N ASN A 76 8.29 12.41 1.00
CA ASN A 76 9.46 13.04 1.61
C ASN A 76 9.73 14.41 0.96
N PRO A 77 9.65 15.53 1.70
CA PRO A 77 9.85 16.87 1.12
C PRO A 77 11.25 17.13 0.54
N ASN A 78 12.24 16.27 0.83
CA ASN A 78 13.60 16.38 0.30
C ASN A 78 13.98 15.19 -0.60
N PHE A 79 13.00 14.54 -1.21
CA PHE A 79 13.22 13.34 -2.02
C PHE A 79 14.22 13.55 -3.17
N LYS A 80 15.18 12.64 -3.30
CA LYS A 80 16.08 12.49 -4.45
C LYS A 80 15.81 11.18 -5.18
N PRO A 81 16.07 11.09 -6.49
CA PRO A 81 15.98 9.83 -7.22
C PRO A 81 16.84 8.74 -6.57
N GLY A 82 16.22 7.63 -6.19
CA GLY A 82 16.85 6.52 -5.45
C GLY A 82 16.62 6.56 -3.93
N ASP A 83 16.01 7.61 -3.39
CA ASP A 83 15.65 7.67 -1.98
C ASP A 83 14.46 6.75 -1.65
N GLU A 84 14.44 6.28 -0.41
CA GLU A 84 13.30 5.56 0.15
C GLU A 84 12.17 6.54 0.49
N ASN A 85 10.96 6.16 0.13
CA ASN A 85 9.73 6.84 0.52
C ASN A 85 9.39 6.43 1.94
N TYR A 86 9.03 7.40 2.78
CA TYR A 86 8.74 7.15 4.19
C TYR A 86 7.47 7.87 4.62
N ALA A 87 6.59 7.17 5.32
CA ALA A 87 5.43 7.76 5.97
C ALA A 87 5.12 7.05 7.29
N ARG A 88 4.69 7.84 8.28
CA ARG A 88 4.08 7.35 9.51
C ARG A 88 2.63 7.80 9.57
N ILE A 89 1.71 6.84 9.72
CA ILE A 89 0.28 7.05 9.53
C ILE A 89 -0.44 6.58 10.79
N PRO A 90 -0.87 7.50 11.67
CA PRO A 90 -1.69 7.14 12.82
C PRO A 90 -3.05 6.60 12.39
N ILE A 91 -3.55 5.60 13.12
CA ILE A 91 -4.86 4.99 12.88
C ILE A 91 -5.77 5.25 14.07
N HIS A 92 -6.96 5.76 13.79
CA HIS A 92 -8.02 6.05 14.76
C HIS A 92 -9.17 5.05 14.65
N GLY A 93 -9.70 4.67 15.82
CA GLY A 93 -10.91 3.83 15.91
C GLY A 93 -10.73 2.41 15.40
N ILE A 94 -9.49 1.92 15.31
CA ILE A 94 -9.22 0.55 14.88
C ILE A 94 -9.67 -0.47 15.93
N SER A 95 -10.16 -1.60 15.44
CA SER A 95 -10.69 -2.71 16.22
C SER A 95 -10.38 -4.02 15.48
N GLU A 96 -10.65 -5.16 16.13
CA GLU A 96 -10.48 -6.49 15.53
C GLU A 96 -11.37 -6.74 14.29
N LYS A 97 -12.39 -5.90 14.08
CA LYS A 97 -13.28 -5.93 12.91
C LYS A 97 -12.83 -5.01 11.79
N SER A 98 -11.76 -4.25 12.01
CA SER A 98 -11.25 -3.29 11.04
C SER A 98 -10.34 -3.98 10.04
N SER A 99 -10.31 -3.47 8.81
CA SER A 99 -9.42 -3.95 7.77
C SER A 99 -8.84 -2.80 6.98
N ILE A 100 -7.64 -3.02 6.43
CA ILE A 100 -6.97 -2.06 5.55
C ILE A 100 -6.64 -2.77 4.23
N LEU A 101 -7.18 -2.24 3.15
CA LEU A 101 -6.87 -2.69 1.79
C LEU A 101 -5.79 -1.82 1.18
N ILE A 102 -4.80 -2.45 0.54
CA ILE A 102 -3.65 -1.78 -0.03
C ILE A 102 -3.61 -2.06 -1.54
N TYR A 103 -3.42 -0.98 -2.31
CA TYR A 103 -3.37 -1.00 -3.76
C TYR A 103 -2.12 -0.28 -4.23
N ASN A 104 -1.49 -0.80 -5.29
CA ASN A 104 -0.62 0.00 -6.13
C ASN A 104 -1.46 0.77 -7.14
N GLU A 105 -1.14 2.05 -7.32
CA GLU A 105 -1.73 2.93 -8.32
C GLU A 105 -0.64 3.48 -9.22
N TYR A 106 -1.01 3.73 -10.46
CA TYR A 106 -0.15 4.33 -11.47
C TYR A 106 -0.82 5.56 -12.01
N LEU A 107 0.00 6.55 -12.36
CA LEU A 107 -0.44 7.73 -13.05
C LEU A 107 -0.78 7.37 -14.50
N VAL A 108 -2.03 7.57 -14.90
CA VAL A 108 -2.52 7.29 -16.24
C VAL A 108 -2.90 8.60 -16.93
N GLY A 109 -2.44 8.75 -18.18
CA GLY A 109 -2.68 9.94 -19.01
C GLY A 109 -1.41 10.43 -19.71
N SER A 110 -1.57 11.00 -20.90
CA SER A 110 -0.45 11.58 -21.65
C SER A 110 0.02 12.88 -20.97
N ARG A 111 1.24 12.90 -20.43
CA ARG A 111 1.95 14.14 -20.07
C ARG A 111 2.13 14.98 -21.34
N GLY A 112 1.16 15.85 -21.66
CA GLY A 112 1.32 16.79 -22.78
C GLY A 112 0.04 17.35 -23.41
N ILE A 113 -1.07 16.60 -23.50
CA ILE A 113 -2.25 17.04 -24.30
C ILE A 113 -3.59 16.93 -23.54
N VAL A 114 -3.76 15.96 -22.63
CA VAL A 114 -4.98 15.80 -21.83
C VAL A 114 -4.77 16.37 -20.43
N LYS A 115 -5.67 17.25 -19.99
CA LYS A 115 -5.61 17.94 -18.68
C LYS A 115 -5.90 17.06 -17.46
N ASN A 116 -6.39 15.85 -17.67
CA ASN A 116 -6.81 14.96 -16.59
C ASN A 116 -5.77 13.86 -16.44
N VAL A 117 -4.81 14.12 -15.55
CA VAL A 117 -3.88 13.12 -15.06
C VAL A 117 -4.55 12.47 -13.85
N GLU A 118 -4.83 11.17 -13.90
CA GLU A 118 -5.51 10.45 -12.83
C GLU A 118 -4.71 9.24 -12.37
N PHE A 119 -4.81 8.90 -11.08
CA PHE A 119 -4.25 7.67 -10.56
C PHE A 119 -5.28 6.54 -10.71
N GLU A 120 -4.90 5.48 -11.40
CA GLU A 120 -5.72 4.28 -11.54
C GLU A 120 -5.09 3.11 -10.78
N SER A 121 -5.92 2.37 -10.05
CA SER A 121 -5.55 1.07 -9.51
C SER A 121 -5.84 -0.01 -10.53
N PHE A 122 -4.91 -0.94 -10.72
CA PHE A 122 -5.18 -2.13 -11.51
C PHE A 122 -5.69 -3.23 -10.58
N THR A 123 -6.86 -3.77 -10.89
CA THR A 123 -7.44 -4.95 -10.22
C THR A 123 -7.42 -6.13 -11.18
N GLY A 124 -7.02 -7.33 -10.74
CA GLY A 124 -6.94 -8.53 -11.60
C GLY A 124 -5.53 -9.13 -11.61
N ASN A 125 -5.07 -9.72 -12.72
CA ASN A 125 -3.74 -10.36 -12.87
C ASN A 125 -2.51 -9.41 -12.72
N SER A 126 -2.70 -8.21 -12.17
CA SER A 126 -1.72 -7.11 -12.04
C SER A 126 -1.82 -6.43 -10.67
N GLY A 127 -1.01 -6.81 -9.68
CA GLY A 127 -1.24 -6.38 -8.29
C GLY A 127 -0.08 -6.72 -7.36
N MET A 128 -0.33 -7.10 -6.11
CA MET A 128 0.69 -7.02 -5.07
C MET A 128 0.93 -8.36 -4.38
N LEU A 129 2.20 -8.74 -4.23
CA LEU A 129 2.63 -9.79 -3.31
C LEU A 129 2.76 -9.21 -1.91
N LEU A 130 2.22 -9.91 -0.91
CA LEU A 130 2.38 -9.58 0.50
C LEU A 130 2.94 -10.77 1.26
N GLN A 131 3.92 -10.50 2.13
CA GLN A 131 4.44 -11.45 3.09
C GLN A 131 4.49 -10.80 4.47
N ARG A 132 3.97 -11.48 5.50
CA ARG A 132 4.03 -10.99 6.88
C ARG A 132 4.98 -11.83 7.70
N ASP A 133 5.79 -11.14 8.50
CA ASP A 133 6.63 -11.69 9.55
C ASP A 133 6.44 -10.84 10.82
N GLY A 134 5.69 -11.37 11.79
CA GLY A 134 5.37 -10.64 13.03
C GLY A 134 4.61 -9.33 12.80
N ASP A 135 5.25 -8.22 13.16
CA ASP A 135 4.76 -6.84 13.00
C ASP A 135 5.16 -6.22 11.65
N LEU A 136 5.90 -6.93 10.80
CA LEU A 136 6.37 -6.44 9.51
C LEU A 136 5.60 -7.11 8.36
N ILE A 137 5.21 -6.31 7.37
CA ILE A 137 4.58 -6.76 6.13
C ILE A 137 5.42 -6.26 4.96
N SER A 138 6.10 -7.16 4.27
CA SER A 138 6.83 -6.87 3.04
C SER A 138 5.88 -6.94 1.84
N PHE A 139 6.05 -6.04 0.88
CA PHE A 139 5.25 -6.02 -0.33
C PHE A 139 6.08 -5.79 -1.60
N GLN A 140 5.60 -6.34 -2.71
CA GLN A 140 6.14 -6.13 -4.05
C GLN A 140 4.98 -5.99 -5.04
N CYS A 141 5.01 -4.93 -5.83
CA CYS A 141 3.96 -4.54 -6.77
C CYS A 141 4.35 -4.97 -8.18
N ASN A 142 3.39 -5.53 -8.92
CA ASN A 142 3.58 -6.05 -10.27
C ASN A 142 4.15 -5.00 -11.22
N SER A 143 4.70 -5.41 -12.36
CA SER A 143 5.03 -4.44 -13.39
C SER A 143 3.81 -3.92 -14.16
N TRP A 144 3.73 -2.60 -14.36
CA TRP A 144 2.79 -1.95 -15.28
C TRP A 144 2.84 -2.57 -16.67
N LYS A 145 4.05 -2.95 -17.13
CA LYS A 145 4.26 -3.56 -18.43
C LYS A 145 3.61 -4.95 -18.49
N PRO A 146 2.65 -5.19 -19.40
CA PRO A 146 1.94 -6.47 -19.50
C PRO A 146 2.85 -7.71 -19.58
N VAL A 147 3.99 -7.59 -20.28
CA VAL A 147 4.97 -8.66 -20.46
C VAL A 147 5.79 -8.97 -19.20
N ASP A 148 5.91 -8.01 -18.28
CA ASP A 148 6.74 -8.09 -17.08
C ASP A 148 5.91 -8.20 -15.79
N ARG A 149 4.59 -8.40 -15.89
CA ARG A 149 3.67 -8.39 -14.73
C ARG A 149 4.10 -9.33 -13.61
N LYS A 150 4.78 -10.44 -13.92
CA LYS A 150 5.24 -11.42 -12.93
C LYS A 150 6.60 -11.09 -12.27
N LYS A 151 7.25 -9.98 -12.63
CA LYS A 151 8.53 -9.57 -12.04
C LYS A 151 8.38 -8.86 -10.69
N PHE A 152 7.28 -8.17 -10.47
CA PHE A 152 6.99 -7.42 -9.24
C PHE A 152 8.05 -6.37 -8.86
N GLU A 153 8.55 -5.63 -9.85
CA GLU A 153 9.68 -4.70 -9.69
C GLU A 153 9.27 -3.21 -9.64
N ASP A 154 7.99 -2.87 -9.87
CA ASP A 154 7.58 -1.47 -10.03
C ASP A 154 7.46 -0.72 -8.70
N MET A 155 7.25 -1.43 -7.60
CA MET A 155 7.31 -0.84 -6.27
C MET A 155 7.51 -1.95 -5.25
N GLN A 156 8.40 -1.73 -4.30
CA GLN A 156 8.63 -2.68 -3.22
C GLN A 156 8.85 -1.95 -1.92
N GLY A 157 8.47 -2.57 -0.81
CA GLY A 157 8.54 -1.91 0.47
C GLY A 157 8.14 -2.78 1.63
N VAL A 158 8.04 -2.12 2.78
CA VAL A 158 7.61 -2.71 4.03
C VAL A 158 6.61 -1.81 4.74
N ILE A 159 5.69 -2.44 5.46
CA ILE A 159 4.75 -1.80 6.37
C ILE A 159 4.97 -2.43 7.74
N LYS A 160 5.45 -1.63 8.69
CA LYS A 160 5.59 -2.02 10.08
C LYS A 160 4.36 -1.58 10.86
N LEU A 161 3.74 -2.53 11.55
CA LEU A 161 2.60 -2.34 12.42
C LEU A 161 3.09 -1.93 13.81
N ILE A 162 2.66 -0.76 14.29
CA ILE A 162 3.06 -0.23 15.59
C ILE A 162 1.86 -0.30 16.54
N TYR A 163 1.98 -1.06 17.63
CA TYR A 163 0.91 -1.32 18.61
C TYR A 163 0.99 -0.43 19.85
#